data_AF-A0A3M2BEJ9-F1
#
_entry.id   AF-A0A3M2BEJ9-F1
#
_cell.length_a   1.000
_cell.length_b   1.000
_cell.length_c   1.000
_cell.angle_alpha   90.00
_cell.angle_beta   90.00
_cell.angle_gamma   90.00
#
_symmetry.space_group_name_H-M   'P 1'
#
loop_
_entity.id
_entity.type
_entity.pdbx_description
1 polymer ?
#
loop_
_entity_poly.entity_id
_entity_poly.type
_entity_poly.pdbx_seq_one_letter_code
_entity_poly.pdbx_strand_id
1 'polypeptide(L)'
;MRLVLAMVCGWGLLGCERYERVVHYRPPLSGIPGAQSQTPFVSKYRAGPAAGDGKIVIEHEDGTVELVSRNALQMLTHIRRLVAENEEELFTEQILSERTKQEFIERGYDPSEAFREIKRRENDLMALLARMPMGEFTPGLMLEKLGRNTFRLEVKGRAGEDLNWRFVDIVIEGGKWKLRWFG
;
A
#
# COMPACT_ATOMS: atom_id res chain seq x y z
N MET A 1 -50.04 -48.62 37.06
CA MET A 1 -51.28 -47.98 36.56
C MET A 1 -50.88 -46.64 35.94
N ARG A 2 -51.21 -46.43 34.66
CA ARG A 2 -50.89 -45.22 33.88
C ARG A 2 -51.64 -44.00 34.45
N LEU A 3 -51.03 -42.81 34.45
CA LEU A 3 -51.67 -41.60 33.92
C LEU A 3 -50.66 -40.47 33.65
N VAL A 4 -50.85 -39.83 32.50
CA VAL A 4 -50.09 -38.74 31.87
C VAL A 4 -50.88 -37.43 32.04
N LEU A 5 -50.22 -36.31 32.33
CA LEU A 5 -50.61 -34.91 31.99
C LEU A 5 -49.43 -34.00 32.41
N ALA A 6 -48.56 -33.48 31.54
CA ALA A 6 -48.69 -32.45 30.51
C ALA A 6 -48.81 -30.99 31.03
N MET A 7 -48.11 -30.08 30.33
CA MET A 7 -48.23 -28.59 30.32
C MET A 7 -47.39 -27.82 31.36
N VAL A 8 -46.62 -26.74 31.08
CA VAL A 8 -46.26 -26.00 29.86
C VAL A 8 -45.06 -25.07 30.14
N CYS A 9 -44.35 -24.73 29.05
CA CYS A 9 -43.42 -23.63 28.75
C CYS A 9 -42.89 -22.68 29.84
N GLY A 10 -41.57 -22.51 29.81
CA GLY A 10 -40.85 -21.35 30.33
C GLY A 10 -39.44 -21.25 29.73
N TRP A 11 -39.33 -21.24 28.39
CA TRP A 11 -38.09 -20.84 27.72
C TRP A 11 -37.86 -19.35 27.93
N GLY A 12 -36.93 -19.02 28.82
CA GLY A 12 -36.36 -17.68 28.96
C GLY A 12 -35.61 -17.32 27.70
N LEU A 13 -36.27 -16.55 26.84
CA LEU A 13 -35.70 -15.91 25.67
C LEU A 13 -34.74 -14.79 26.08
N LEU A 14 -33.59 -14.77 25.39
CA LEU A 14 -32.97 -13.57 24.80
C LEU A 14 -32.46 -12.48 25.75
N GLY A 15 -31.22 -12.66 26.19
CA GLY A 15 -30.30 -11.57 26.49
C GLY A 15 -29.20 -11.48 25.43
N CYS A 16 -29.54 -11.41 24.14
CA CYS A 16 -28.58 -10.94 23.15
C CYS A 16 -28.42 -9.43 23.35
N GLU A 17 -27.46 -9.03 24.20
CA GLU A 17 -26.88 -7.70 24.07
C GLU A 17 -26.35 -7.57 22.64
N ARG A 18 -27.08 -6.83 21.81
CA ARG A 18 -26.54 -6.38 20.53
C ARG A 18 -25.43 -5.40 20.85
N TYR A 19 -24.20 -5.90 20.87
CA TYR A 19 -23.02 -5.06 20.75
C TYR A 19 -23.04 -4.45 19.34
N GLU A 20 -23.62 -3.26 19.22
CA GLU A 20 -23.50 -2.46 18.02
C GLU A 20 -22.07 -1.90 17.98
N ARG A 21 -21.15 -2.72 17.47
CA ARG A 21 -19.78 -2.27 17.20
C ARG A 21 -19.86 -1.39 15.96
N VAL A 22 -19.85 -0.08 16.16
CA VAL A 22 -19.64 0.89 15.08
C VAL A 22 -18.31 0.55 14.39
N VAL A 23 -18.38 -0.05 13.20
CA VAL A 23 -17.18 -0.52 12.48
C VAL A 23 -16.51 0.61 11.71
N HIS A 24 -17.26 1.69 11.43
CA HIS A 24 -16.80 2.87 10.71
C HIS A 24 -17.76 4.05 10.94
N TYR A 25 -17.28 5.15 11.54
CA TYR A 25 -18.05 6.39 11.70
C TYR A 25 -17.13 7.60 11.46
N ARG A 26 -17.51 8.43 10.49
CA ARG A 26 -16.88 9.74 10.23
C ARG A 26 -17.94 10.81 10.53
N PRO A 27 -17.82 11.56 11.64
CA PRO A 27 -18.70 12.69 11.89
C PRO A 27 -18.57 13.70 10.73
N PRO A 28 -19.68 14.29 10.25
CA PRO A 28 -19.69 15.17 9.07
C PRO A 28 -18.83 16.45 9.22
N LEU A 29 -18.23 16.70 10.39
CA LEU A 29 -17.44 17.89 10.70
C LEU A 29 -16.03 17.57 11.26
N SER A 30 -15.55 16.32 11.15
CA SER A 30 -14.26 15.90 11.74
C SER A 30 -13.00 16.46 11.06
N GLY A 31 -13.15 17.42 10.13
CA GLY A 31 -12.06 18.04 9.36
C GLY A 31 -11.87 19.54 9.60
N ILE A 32 -12.60 20.14 10.55
CA ILE A 32 -12.50 21.57 10.87
C ILE A 32 -11.60 21.76 12.10
N PRO A 33 -10.57 22.64 12.06
CA PRO A 33 -9.73 22.93 13.22
C PRO A 33 -10.59 23.39 14.41
N GLY A 34 -10.50 22.69 15.54
CA GLY A 34 -11.24 23.04 16.77
C GLY A 34 -12.58 22.34 16.98
N ALA A 35 -13.03 21.46 16.07
CA ALA A 35 -14.25 20.68 16.27
C ALA A 35 -14.04 19.56 17.33
N GLN A 36 -14.71 19.66 18.47
CA GLN A 36 -14.78 18.58 19.47
C GLN A 36 -16.00 17.71 19.19
N SER A 37 -15.80 16.40 19.02
CA SER A 37 -16.89 15.42 18.89
C SER A 37 -16.97 14.55 20.14
N GLN A 38 -18.18 14.24 20.59
CA GLN A 38 -18.43 13.38 21.75
C GLN A 38 -18.14 11.89 21.49
N THR A 39 -17.95 11.48 20.22
CA THR A 39 -17.65 10.09 19.86
C THR A 39 -16.23 9.97 19.30
N PRO A 40 -15.37 9.10 19.86
CA PRO A 40 -13.99 8.96 19.41
C PRO A 40 -13.95 8.39 17.98
N PHE A 41 -13.11 8.98 17.14
CA PHE A 41 -12.82 8.47 15.81
C PHE A 41 -12.08 7.13 15.92
N VAL A 42 -12.71 6.04 15.47
CA VAL A 42 -12.10 4.71 15.45
C VAL A 42 -11.71 4.36 14.01
N SER A 43 -10.49 4.72 13.61
CA SER A 43 -9.87 4.16 12.40
C SER A 43 -9.20 2.83 12.73
N LYS A 44 -9.57 1.76 12.02
CA LYS A 44 -8.81 0.48 12.04
C LYS A 44 -7.56 0.53 11.14
N TYR A 45 -7.41 1.56 10.32
CA TYR A 45 -6.16 1.79 9.59
C TYR A 45 -5.18 2.46 10.55
N ARG A 46 -4.20 1.68 11.02
CA ARG A 46 -2.93 2.26 11.44
C ARG A 46 -2.36 2.92 10.19
N ALA A 47 -2.33 4.25 10.17
CA ALA A 47 -1.42 4.96 9.29
C ALA A 47 -0.04 4.29 9.48
N GLY A 48 0.57 3.87 8.38
CA GLY A 48 1.99 3.54 8.41
C GLY A 48 2.75 4.75 8.97
N PRO A 49 3.91 4.56 9.60
CA PRO A 49 4.65 5.67 10.19
C PRO A 49 4.79 6.79 9.15
N ALA A 50 4.39 8.01 9.56
CA ALA A 50 4.55 9.21 8.76
C ALA A 50 5.99 9.26 8.23
N ALA A 51 6.15 9.74 6.99
CA ALA A 51 7.47 9.93 6.38
C ALA A 51 8.29 10.84 7.29
N GLY A 52 9.15 10.26 8.13
CA GLY A 52 10.08 11.03 8.94
C GLY A 52 11.09 11.73 8.05
N ASP A 53 11.53 12.92 8.45
CA ASP A 53 12.52 13.80 7.81
C ASP A 53 13.95 13.20 7.77
N GLY A 54 14.08 11.88 7.63
CA GLY A 54 15.36 11.21 7.43
C GLY A 54 15.80 11.32 5.97
N LYS A 55 17.11 11.49 5.74
CA LYS A 55 17.71 11.34 4.41
C LYS A 55 17.29 9.99 3.82
N ILE A 56 16.72 10.02 2.63
CA ILE A 56 16.26 8.82 1.91
C ILE A 56 17.36 8.23 1.01
N VAL A 57 18.45 8.97 0.82
CA VAL A 57 19.67 8.57 0.13
C VAL A 57 20.83 8.77 1.11
N ILE A 58 21.63 7.74 1.31
CA ILE A 58 22.80 7.77 2.17
C ILE A 58 24.01 7.51 1.29
N GLU A 59 24.89 8.49 1.17
CA GLU A 59 26.21 8.34 0.56
C GLU A 59 27.20 7.97 1.68
N HIS A 60 27.90 6.86 1.49
CA HIS A 60 28.91 6.39 2.42
C HIS A 60 30.29 6.97 2.06
N GLU A 61 31.24 6.93 3.00
CA GLU A 61 32.59 7.47 2.80
C GLU A 61 33.38 6.72 1.71
N ASP A 62 32.98 5.49 1.39
CA ASP A 62 33.54 4.67 0.31
C ASP A 62 32.96 4.98 -1.08
N GLY A 63 32.02 5.92 -1.17
CA GLY A 63 31.34 6.30 -2.41
C GLY A 63 30.14 5.42 -2.77
N THR A 64 29.78 4.44 -1.94
CA THR A 64 28.57 3.64 -2.15
C THR A 64 27.32 4.43 -1.77
N VAL A 65 26.22 4.17 -2.49
CA VAL A 65 24.92 4.83 -2.27
C VAL A 65 23.92 3.82 -1.75
N GLU A 66 23.30 4.08 -0.60
CA GLU A 66 22.18 3.32 -0.07
C GLU A 66 20.86 4.08 -0.22
N LEU A 67 19.86 3.41 -0.80
CA LEU A 67 18.49 3.90 -0.91
C LEU A 67 17.63 3.38 0.24
N VAL A 68 17.18 4.32 1.07
CA VAL A 68 16.29 4.03 2.19
C VAL A 68 14.85 4.10 1.70
N SER A 69 14.18 2.95 1.72
CA SER A 69 12.80 2.75 1.23
C SER A 69 11.91 2.19 2.34
N ARG A 70 11.60 2.98 3.38
CA ARG A 70 10.83 2.53 4.56
C ARG A 70 9.31 2.57 4.35
N ASN A 71 8.86 3.25 3.31
CA ASN A 71 7.46 3.32 2.89
C ASN A 71 7.37 3.40 1.35
N ALA A 72 6.15 3.28 0.82
CA ALA A 72 5.91 3.34 -0.62
C ALA A 72 6.34 4.67 -1.24
N LEU A 73 6.18 5.79 -0.53
CA LEU A 73 6.52 7.12 -1.04
C LEU A 73 8.01 7.22 -1.34
N GLN A 74 8.85 6.83 -0.38
CA GLN A 74 10.29 6.83 -0.55
C GLN A 74 10.71 5.94 -1.72
N MET A 75 10.14 4.74 -1.81
CA MET A 75 10.40 3.81 -2.92
C MET A 75 10.02 4.43 -4.28
N LEU A 76 8.83 5.02 -4.42
CA LEU A 76 8.39 5.66 -5.66
C LEU A 76 9.22 6.90 -6.02
N THR A 77 9.66 7.67 -5.02
CA THR A 77 10.59 8.79 -5.21
C THR A 77 11.92 8.30 -5.78
N HIS A 78 12.46 7.20 -5.25
CA HIS A 78 13.68 6.59 -5.80
C HIS A 78 13.49 6.11 -7.22
N ILE A 79 12.41 5.38 -7.51
CA ILE A 79 12.08 4.92 -8.87
C ILE A 79 12.07 6.10 -9.84
N ARG A 80 11.35 7.18 -9.50
CA ARG A 80 11.24 8.37 -10.35
C ARG A 80 12.62 8.96 -10.66
N ARG A 81 13.47 9.11 -9.63
CA ARG A 81 14.81 9.67 -9.77
C ARG A 81 15.71 8.76 -10.61
N LEU A 82 15.80 7.48 -10.27
CA LEU A 82 16.70 6.53 -10.94
C LEU A 82 16.33 6.35 -12.41
N VAL A 83 15.03 6.33 -12.73
CA VAL A 83 14.57 6.29 -14.12
C VAL A 83 14.97 7.58 -14.84
N ALA A 84 14.80 8.76 -14.24
CA ALA A 84 15.18 10.02 -14.85
C ALA A 84 16.71 10.14 -15.08
N GLU A 85 17.51 9.68 -14.11
CA GLU A 85 18.99 9.73 -14.13
C GLU A 85 19.63 8.54 -14.87
N ASN A 86 18.84 7.57 -15.32
CA ASN A 86 19.30 6.37 -16.03
C ASN A 86 20.22 5.44 -15.19
N GLU A 87 19.93 5.33 -13.89
CA GLU A 87 20.68 4.55 -12.90
C GLU A 87 20.22 3.08 -12.86
N GLU A 88 20.48 2.31 -13.93
CA GLU A 88 19.99 0.93 -14.13
C GLU A 88 20.48 -0.04 -13.04
N GLU A 89 21.77 0.01 -12.70
CA GLU A 89 22.40 -0.90 -11.75
C GLU A 89 21.83 -0.70 -10.35
N LEU A 90 21.85 0.55 -9.85
CA LEU A 90 21.33 0.90 -8.53
C LEU A 90 19.83 0.58 -8.38
N PHE A 91 19.05 0.78 -9.45
CA PHE A 91 17.64 0.38 -9.48
C PHE A 91 17.48 -1.13 -9.36
N THR A 92 18.20 -1.88 -10.19
CA THR A 92 18.09 -3.33 -10.24
C THR A 92 18.51 -3.92 -8.91
N GLU A 93 19.60 -3.45 -8.31
CA GLU A 93 20.09 -3.95 -7.04
C GLU A 93 19.15 -3.65 -5.86
N GLN A 94 18.77 -2.38 -5.68
CA GLN A 94 18.18 -1.92 -4.42
C GLN A 94 16.66 -1.75 -4.46
N ILE A 95 16.08 -1.50 -5.64
CA ILE A 95 14.64 -1.21 -5.79
C ILE A 95 13.87 -2.41 -6.29
N LEU A 96 14.40 -3.17 -7.24
CA LEU A 96 13.71 -4.34 -7.79
C LEU A 96 13.64 -5.46 -6.74
N SER A 97 12.45 -6.03 -6.52
CA SER A 97 12.27 -7.15 -5.59
C SER A 97 13.04 -8.39 -6.05
N GLU A 98 13.57 -9.17 -5.10
CA GLU A 98 14.24 -10.43 -5.42
C GLU A 98 13.31 -11.38 -6.17
N ARG A 99 12.02 -11.36 -5.82
CA ARG A 99 11.00 -12.13 -6.55
C ARG A 99 10.95 -11.78 -8.03
N THR A 100 10.94 -10.50 -8.38
CA THR A 100 10.92 -10.11 -9.81
C THR A 100 12.23 -10.47 -10.49
N LYS A 101 13.39 -10.29 -9.84
CA LYS A 101 14.68 -10.73 -10.39
C LYS A 101 14.68 -12.23 -10.71
N GLN A 102 14.22 -13.05 -9.76
CA GLN A 102 14.15 -14.49 -9.93
C GLN A 102 13.28 -14.88 -11.13
N GLU A 103 12.12 -14.24 -11.29
CA GLU A 103 11.21 -14.51 -12.41
C GLU A 103 11.79 -14.12 -13.78
N PHE A 104 12.61 -13.06 -13.85
CA PHE A 104 13.34 -12.72 -15.08
C PHE A 104 14.41 -13.77 -15.38
N ILE A 105 15.20 -14.17 -14.38
CA ILE A 105 16.24 -15.20 -14.51
C ILE A 105 15.65 -16.55 -14.94
N GLU A 106 14.56 -16.98 -14.29
CA GLU A 106 13.85 -18.23 -14.60
C GLU A 106 13.31 -18.27 -16.05
N ARG A 107 13.04 -17.09 -16.61
CA ARG A 107 12.59 -16.93 -18.00
C ARG A 107 13.74 -16.70 -18.99
N GLY A 108 14.98 -16.71 -18.52
CA GLY A 108 16.18 -16.50 -19.35
C GLY A 108 16.44 -15.05 -19.71
N TYR A 109 15.88 -14.09 -18.97
CA TYR A 109 16.12 -12.66 -19.16
C TYR A 109 17.04 -12.10 -18.07
N ASP A 110 17.75 -11.03 -18.42
CA ASP A 110 18.49 -10.24 -17.44
C ASP A 110 17.49 -9.41 -16.58
N PRO A 111 17.60 -9.40 -15.24
CA PRO A 111 16.74 -8.58 -14.39
C PRO A 111 16.73 -7.09 -14.73
N SER A 112 17.81 -6.56 -15.31
CA SER A 112 17.90 -5.15 -15.69
C SER A 112 17.01 -4.79 -16.89
N GLU A 113 16.51 -5.79 -17.64
CA GLU A 113 15.43 -5.59 -18.62
C GLU A 113 14.16 -5.01 -17.97
N ALA A 114 13.94 -5.26 -16.68
CA ALA A 114 12.85 -4.63 -15.94
C ALA A 114 13.01 -3.10 -15.90
N PHE A 115 14.23 -2.61 -15.64
CA PHE A 115 14.51 -1.18 -15.66
C PHE A 115 14.32 -0.59 -17.06
N ARG A 116 14.84 -1.26 -18.09
CA ARG A 116 14.71 -0.79 -19.48
C ARG A 116 13.26 -0.72 -19.92
N GLU A 117 12.43 -1.68 -19.52
CA GLU A 117 11.00 -1.64 -19.80
C GLU A 117 10.31 -0.46 -19.11
N ILE A 118 10.67 -0.20 -17.85
CA ILE A 118 10.13 0.95 -17.10
C ILE A 118 10.59 2.27 -17.74
N LYS A 119 11.87 2.37 -18.13
CA LYS A 119 12.43 3.55 -18.81
C LYS A 119 11.78 3.79 -20.17
N ARG A 120 11.56 2.73 -20.96
CA ARG A 120 10.83 2.79 -22.24
C ARG A 120 9.42 3.35 -22.07
N ARG A 121 8.80 3.12 -20.91
CA ARG A 121 7.46 3.56 -20.54
C ARG A 121 7.47 4.67 -19.48
N GLU A 122 8.52 5.49 -19.46
CA GLU A 122 8.68 6.55 -18.46
C GLU A 122 7.47 7.50 -18.42
N ASN A 123 6.85 7.80 -19.57
CA ASN A 123 5.63 8.63 -19.61
C ASN A 123 4.45 7.98 -18.84
N ASP A 124 4.28 6.67 -18.93
CA ASP A 124 3.23 5.94 -18.19
C ASP A 124 3.54 5.95 -16.69
N LEU A 125 4.82 5.76 -16.32
CA LEU A 125 5.28 5.88 -14.94
C LEU A 125 4.95 7.28 -14.39
N MET A 126 5.34 8.34 -15.09
CA MET A 126 5.12 9.72 -14.62
C MET A 126 3.63 10.04 -14.51
N ALA A 127 2.81 9.57 -15.46
CA ALA A 127 1.35 9.73 -15.41
C ALA A 127 0.74 9.03 -14.18
N LEU A 128 1.17 7.80 -13.88
CA LEU A 128 0.75 7.06 -12.69
C LEU A 128 1.15 7.80 -11.41
N LEU A 129 2.42 8.17 -11.28
CA LEU A 129 2.94 8.82 -10.08
C LEU A 129 2.28 10.18 -9.84
N ALA A 130 1.94 10.92 -10.89
CA ALA A 130 1.20 12.19 -10.78
C ALA A 130 -0.21 12.01 -10.18
N ARG A 131 -0.81 10.82 -10.30
CA ARG A 131 -2.13 10.47 -9.73
C ARG A 131 -2.04 9.77 -8.38
N MET A 132 -0.82 9.54 -7.88
CA MET A 132 -0.56 8.96 -6.56
C MET A 132 0.13 9.96 -5.61
N PRO A 133 -0.44 11.15 -5.32
CA PRO A 133 0.12 11.98 -4.24
C PRO A 133 0.03 11.17 -2.94
N MET A 134 1.15 10.87 -2.31
CA MET A 134 1.15 10.03 -1.11
C MET A 134 0.90 10.87 0.12
N GLY A 135 -0.38 11.12 0.38
CA GLY A 135 -0.91 11.70 1.60
C GLY A 135 -2.18 10.96 2.02
N GLU A 136 -2.58 11.11 3.28
CA GLU A 136 -3.69 10.37 3.90
C GLU A 136 -5.08 10.64 3.27
N PHE A 137 -5.15 11.55 2.29
CA PHE A 137 -6.38 12.08 1.74
C PHE A 137 -6.50 11.96 0.22
N THR A 138 -5.65 11.18 -0.45
CA THR A 138 -5.72 11.05 -1.92
C THR A 138 -6.96 10.24 -2.32
N PRO A 139 -8.01 10.89 -2.86
CA PRO A 139 -9.23 10.18 -3.18
C PRO A 139 -8.97 9.22 -4.34
N GLY A 140 -9.42 7.98 -4.21
CA GLY A 140 -9.25 6.95 -5.25
C GLY A 140 -7.95 6.15 -5.16
N LEU A 141 -7.01 6.50 -4.28
CA LEU A 141 -5.82 5.68 -4.05
C LEU A 141 -6.11 4.61 -2.99
N MET A 142 -5.96 3.33 -3.37
CA MET A 142 -6.27 2.19 -2.50
C MET A 142 -5.03 1.32 -2.30
N LEU A 143 -4.75 0.94 -1.05
CA LEU A 143 -3.73 -0.03 -0.69
C LEU A 143 -4.40 -1.37 -0.35
N GLU A 144 -4.22 -2.36 -1.21
CA GLU A 144 -4.77 -3.71 -1.09
C GLU A 144 -3.65 -4.71 -0.76
N LYS A 145 -3.93 -5.70 0.09
CA LYS A 145 -2.96 -6.75 0.43
C LYS A 145 -3.14 -7.93 -0.52
N LEU A 146 -2.15 -8.22 -1.37
CA LEU A 146 -2.18 -9.34 -2.32
C LEU A 146 -1.64 -10.64 -1.72
N GLY A 147 -0.85 -10.57 -0.66
CA GLY A 147 -0.22 -11.75 -0.09
C GLY A 147 0.66 -11.46 1.12
N ARG A 148 1.54 -12.42 1.44
CA ARG A 148 2.54 -12.25 2.50
C ARG A 148 3.54 -11.19 2.05
N ASN A 149 3.57 -10.07 2.78
CA ASN A 149 4.44 -8.93 2.50
C ASN A 149 4.27 -8.35 1.09
N THR A 150 3.13 -8.57 0.43
CA THR A 150 2.86 -8.05 -0.91
C THR A 150 1.61 -7.20 -0.90
N PHE A 151 1.71 -6.00 -1.47
CA PHE A 151 0.66 -5.00 -1.49
C PHE A 151 0.51 -4.42 -2.89
N ARG A 152 -0.71 -4.05 -3.24
CA ARG A 152 -1.04 -3.30 -4.44
C ARG A 152 -1.46 -1.91 -4.04
N LEU A 153 -0.82 -0.92 -4.62
CA LEU A 153 -1.27 0.45 -4.53
C LEU A 153 -1.89 0.83 -5.88
N GLU A 154 -3.18 1.12 -5.89
CA GLU A 154 -3.98 1.28 -7.12
C GLU A 154 -4.76 2.59 -7.14
N VAL A 155 -4.80 3.25 -8.29
CA VAL A 155 -5.68 4.38 -8.59
C VAL A 155 -7.02 3.87 -9.14
N LYS A 156 -8.06 3.93 -8.33
CA LYS A 156 -9.43 3.50 -8.66
C LYS A 156 -10.30 4.66 -9.15
N GLY A 157 -11.38 4.30 -9.86
CA GLY A 157 -12.36 5.23 -10.40
C GLY A 157 -11.82 6.04 -11.57
N ARG A 158 -12.47 7.20 -11.82
CA ARG A 158 -12.18 8.09 -12.95
C ARG A 158 -10.73 8.57 -13.01
N ALA A 159 -10.06 8.66 -11.85
CA ALA A 159 -8.67 9.12 -11.78
C ALA A 159 -7.65 8.15 -12.41
N GLY A 160 -8.05 6.91 -12.71
CA GLY A 160 -7.21 5.90 -13.35
C GLY A 160 -7.75 5.39 -14.69
N GLU A 161 -8.82 5.96 -15.23
CA GLU A 161 -9.41 5.52 -16.51
C GLU A 161 -8.51 5.85 -17.71
N ASP A 162 -7.72 6.92 -17.61
CA ASP A 162 -6.82 7.43 -18.65
C ASP A 162 -5.38 6.89 -18.53
N LEU A 163 -5.10 6.02 -17.56
CA LEU A 163 -3.74 5.54 -17.29
C LEU A 163 -3.48 4.16 -17.90
N ASN A 164 -2.34 4.00 -18.57
CA ASN A 164 -1.86 2.70 -19.06
C ASN A 164 -1.36 1.79 -17.92
N TRP A 165 -0.85 2.39 -16.85
CA TRP A 165 -0.58 1.73 -15.58
C TRP A 165 -1.41 2.38 -14.51
N ARG A 166 -2.15 1.58 -13.77
CA ARG A 166 -3.12 1.99 -12.75
C ARG A 166 -2.69 1.59 -11.35
N PHE A 167 -1.75 0.66 -11.22
CA PHE A 167 -1.24 0.20 -9.95
C PHE A 167 0.26 -0.05 -9.94
N VAL A 168 0.80 -0.08 -8.73
CA VAL A 168 2.13 -0.57 -8.42
C VAL A 168 2.01 -1.67 -7.37
N ASP A 169 2.55 -2.83 -7.70
CA ASP A 169 2.71 -3.93 -6.76
C ASP A 169 4.05 -3.79 -6.04
N ILE A 170 4.02 -4.04 -4.74
CA ILE A 170 5.11 -3.78 -3.81
C ILE A 170 5.35 -5.03 -2.97
N VAL A 171 6.60 -5.38 -2.74
CA VAL A 171 7.02 -6.40 -1.76
C VAL A 171 7.81 -5.74 -0.63
N ILE A 172 7.61 -6.22 0.60
CA ILE A 172 8.46 -5.87 1.74
C ILE A 172 9.49 -6.98 1.95
N GLU A 173 10.77 -6.67 1.71
CA GLU A 173 11.92 -7.56 1.83
C GLU A 173 12.93 -6.97 2.81
N GLY A 174 13.27 -7.68 3.89
CA GLY A 174 14.22 -7.17 4.89
C GLY A 174 13.81 -5.84 5.55
N GLY A 175 12.51 -5.54 5.60
CA GLY A 175 12.00 -4.25 6.09
C GLY A 175 12.09 -3.09 5.09
N LYS A 176 12.60 -3.33 3.87
CA LYS A 176 12.62 -2.37 2.76
C LYS A 176 11.46 -2.62 1.82
N TRP A 177 10.84 -1.55 1.34
CA TRP A 177 9.82 -1.58 0.30
C TRP A 177 10.51 -1.67 -1.05
N LYS A 178 10.17 -2.71 -1.82
CA LYS A 178 10.73 -3.00 -3.13
C LYS A 178 9.64 -3.15 -4.19
N LEU A 179 9.99 -2.83 -5.42
CA LEU A 179 9.10 -2.91 -6.57
C LEU A 179 8.88 -4.37 -6.95
N ARG A 180 7.61 -4.78 -7.00
CA ARG A 180 7.21 -6.01 -7.68
C ARG A 180 7.02 -5.73 -9.16
N TRP A 181 6.03 -4.91 -9.51
CA TRP A 181 5.74 -4.57 -10.91
C TRP A 181 4.73 -3.41 -11.03
N PHE A 182 4.60 -2.84 -12.23
CA PHE A 182 3.55 -1.89 -12.60
C PHE A 182 2.49 -2.56 -13.49
N GLY A 183 1.22 -2.19 -13.35
CA GLY A 183 0.17 -2.71 -14.22
C GLY A 183 -1.07 -1.83 -14.23
#